data_AF-A0A1Q9T402-F1
#
_entry.id   AF-A0A1Q9T402-F1
#
_cell.length_a   1.000
_cell.length_b   1.000
_cell.length_c   1.000
_cell.angle_alpha   90.00
_cell.angle_beta   90.00
_cell.angle_gamma   90.00
#
_symmetry.space_group_name_H-M   'P 1'
#
loop_
_entity.id
_entity.type
_entity.pdbx_description
1 polymer ?
#
loop_
_entity_poly.entity_id
_entity_poly.type
_entity_poly.pdbx_seq_one_letter_code
_entity_poly.pdbx_strand_id
1 'polypeptide(L)'
;MSESKQQGQSGRSRRRRLAPSEKYEIFVSVLTGQATQREAAEQFKVDRSTVVHVCRVAKQGALDALAASVPGRRAASGKSAEQIRLEETAAEIERLRATVLSSAANQLSGAWPGGKVQVSGLVVDDTSRIA
;
A
#
# COMPACT_ATOMS: atom_id res chain seq x y z
N MET A 1 44.24 49.97 4.94
CA MET A 1 44.18 48.70 4.20
C MET A 1 42.84 48.05 4.47
N SER A 2 41.95 48.16 3.47
CA SER A 2 40.78 47.35 3.16
C SER A 2 39.79 46.94 4.27
N GLU A 3 38.73 47.74 4.38
CA GLU A 3 37.40 47.27 4.78
C GLU A 3 36.92 46.18 3.79
N SER A 4 36.45 45.05 4.30
CA SER A 4 35.58 44.14 3.54
C SER A 4 34.27 44.01 4.30
N LYS A 5 33.35 44.94 4.03
CA LYS A 5 31.96 44.90 4.53
C LYS A 5 31.30 43.62 4.04
N GLN A 6 31.07 42.70 4.97
CA GLN A 6 30.15 41.59 4.80
C GLN A 6 28.75 42.17 4.58
N GLN A 7 28.29 42.16 3.33
CA GLN A 7 26.93 42.52 2.97
C GLN A 7 25.98 41.38 3.38
N GLY A 8 25.69 41.30 4.67
CA GLY A 8 24.60 40.50 5.20
C GLY A 8 23.30 41.28 5.09
N GLN A 9 22.70 41.34 3.90
CA GLN A 9 21.30 41.74 3.73
C GLN A 9 20.84 41.53 2.28
N SER A 10 20.22 40.38 2.01
CA SER A 10 19.24 40.29 0.93
C SER A 10 17.94 39.84 1.58
N GLY A 11 16.93 40.72 1.57
CA GLY A 11 15.62 40.50 2.18
C GLY A 11 15.05 39.14 1.82
N ARG A 12 14.27 38.55 2.74
CA ARG A 12 13.51 37.32 2.50
C ARG A 12 12.51 37.57 1.36
N SER A 13 12.97 37.44 0.13
CA SER A 13 12.12 37.35 -1.04
C SER A 13 11.11 36.26 -0.74
N ARG A 14 9.83 36.62 -0.88
CA ARG A 14 8.68 35.78 -0.55
C ARG A 14 8.91 34.44 -1.25
N ARG A 15 9.21 33.38 -0.48
CA ARG A 15 9.61 32.08 -1.03
C ARG A 15 8.54 31.63 -2.01
N ARG A 16 8.89 31.66 -3.30
CA ARG A 16 8.02 31.23 -4.39
C ARG A 16 7.58 29.80 -4.10
N ARG A 17 6.26 29.58 -4.01
CA ARG A 17 5.72 28.24 -3.80
C ARG A 17 5.74 27.52 -5.14
N LEU A 18 6.64 26.56 -5.28
CA LEU A 18 6.72 25.69 -6.46
C LEU A 18 5.53 24.74 -6.50
N ALA A 19 4.93 24.60 -7.68
CA ALA A 19 3.95 23.54 -7.94
C ALA A 19 4.62 22.15 -7.90
N PRO A 20 3.87 21.06 -7.66
CA PRO A 20 4.43 19.70 -7.66
C PRO A 20 5.17 19.35 -8.96
N SER A 21 4.63 19.74 -10.12
CA SER A 21 5.26 19.54 -11.43
C SER A 21 6.63 20.23 -11.53
N GLU A 22 6.74 21.47 -11.06
CA GLU A 22 8.02 22.21 -11.09
C GLU A 22 9.08 21.57 -10.20
N LYS A 23 8.67 21.04 -9.04
CA LYS A 23 9.58 20.29 -8.16
C LYS A 23 10.08 19.02 -8.85
N TYR A 24 9.20 18.35 -9.59
CA TYR A 24 9.57 17.16 -10.37
C TYR A 24 10.57 17.50 -11.48
N GLU A 25 10.33 18.56 -12.26
CA GLU A 25 11.27 19.03 -13.28
C GLU A 25 12.64 19.38 -12.70
N ILE A 26 12.68 20.16 -11.61
CA ILE A 26 13.94 20.47 -10.90
C ILE A 26 14.68 19.19 -10.49
N PHE A 27 13.96 18.22 -9.93
CA PHE A 27 14.54 16.95 -9.50
C PHE A 27 15.11 16.16 -10.68
N VAL A 28 14.37 16.04 -11.78
CA VAL A 28 14.81 15.30 -12.99
C VAL A 28 16.03 15.96 -13.61
N SER A 29 16.04 17.29 -13.79
CA SER A 29 17.19 18.01 -14.36
C SER A 29 18.46 17.84 -13.54
N VAL A 30 18.36 17.89 -12.20
CA VAL A 30 19.51 17.69 -11.31
C VAL A 30 19.95 16.23 -11.26
N LEU A 31 19.00 15.28 -11.21
CA LEU A 31 19.28 13.85 -11.15
C LEU A 31 19.99 13.34 -12.42
N THR A 32 19.56 13.83 -13.58
CA THR A 32 20.13 13.47 -14.89
C THR A 32 21.41 14.24 -15.23
N GLY A 33 21.84 15.15 -14.36
CA GLY A 33 23.01 16.01 -14.59
C GLY A 33 22.84 17.06 -15.69
N GLN A 34 21.61 17.26 -16.20
CA GLN A 34 21.32 18.29 -17.21
C GLN A 34 21.44 19.72 -16.65
N ALA A 35 21.27 19.87 -15.34
CA ALA A 35 21.52 21.12 -14.62
C ALA A 35 22.19 20.85 -13.29
N THR A 36 23.12 21.70 -12.89
CA THR A 36 23.61 21.74 -11.51
C THR A 36 22.55 22.33 -10.58
N GLN A 37 22.66 22.08 -9.28
CA GLN A 37 21.74 22.67 -8.29
C GLN A 37 21.74 24.21 -8.29
N ARG A 38 22.83 24.84 -8.77
CA ARG A 38 22.90 26.31 -8.89
C ARG A 38 22.10 26.79 -10.09
N GLU A 39 22.31 26.17 -11.24
CA GLU A 39 21.60 26.51 -12.48
C GLU A 39 20.09 26.26 -12.33
N ALA A 40 19.69 25.15 -11.70
CA ALA A 40 18.28 24.89 -11.41
C ALA A 40 17.67 25.95 -10.45
N ALA A 41 18.44 26.42 -9.46
CA ALA A 41 17.99 27.47 -8.55
C ALA A 41 17.77 28.80 -9.30
N GLU A 42 18.68 29.16 -10.21
CA GLU A 42 18.60 30.36 -11.05
C GLU A 42 17.41 30.27 -12.03
N GLN A 43 17.27 29.16 -12.76
CA GLN A 43 16.21 28.95 -13.75
C GLN A 43 14.81 29.01 -13.13
N PHE A 44 14.63 28.39 -11.96
CA PHE A 44 13.35 28.36 -11.26
C PHE A 44 13.20 29.50 -10.24
N LYS A 45 14.15 30.45 -10.17
CA LYS A 45 14.11 31.62 -9.27
C LYS A 45 13.84 31.22 -7.81
N VAL A 46 14.52 30.18 -7.33
CA VAL A 46 14.44 29.68 -5.95
C VAL A 46 15.82 29.67 -5.30
N ASP A 47 15.85 29.56 -3.97
CA ASP A 47 17.11 29.41 -3.26
C ASP A 47 17.68 28.00 -3.43
N ARG A 48 19.02 27.85 -3.42
CA ARG A 48 19.70 26.56 -3.57
C ARG A 48 19.27 25.56 -2.48
N SER A 49 18.99 26.01 -1.26
CA SER A 49 18.46 25.14 -0.19
C SER A 49 17.09 24.55 -0.54
N THR A 50 16.28 25.24 -1.36
CA THR A 50 14.99 24.73 -1.85
C THR A 50 15.22 23.59 -2.81
N VAL A 51 16.18 23.72 -3.74
CA VAL A 51 16.56 22.66 -4.69
C VAL A 51 17.09 21.44 -3.95
N VAL A 52 17.98 21.64 -2.97
CA VAL A 52 18.51 20.56 -2.12
C VAL A 52 17.37 19.85 -1.38
N HIS A 53 16.45 20.62 -0.80
CA HIS A 53 15.31 20.06 -0.08
C HIS A 53 14.38 19.24 -1.01
N VAL A 54 14.08 19.74 -2.20
CA VAL A 54 13.30 19.02 -3.21
C VAL A 54 13.96 17.69 -3.58
N CYS A 55 15.26 17.70 -3.87
CA CYS A 55 16.00 16.48 -4.21
C CYS A 55 16.01 15.47 -3.06
N ARG A 56 16.18 15.95 -1.82
CA ARG A 56 16.14 15.11 -0.62
C ARG A 56 14.76 14.46 -0.43
N VAL A 57 13.69 15.23 -0.54
CA VAL A 57 12.30 14.74 -0.38
C VAL A 57 11.95 13.75 -1.49
N ALA A 58 12.30 14.07 -2.75
CA ALA A 58 12.05 13.18 -3.87
C ALA A 58 12.77 11.84 -3.72
N LYS A 59 14.06 11.86 -3.34
CA LYS A 59 14.83 10.64 -3.07
C LYS A 59 14.23 9.83 -1.93
N GLN A 60 13.88 10.47 -0.81
CA GLN A 60 13.30 9.77 0.32
C GLN A 60 11.94 9.15 -0.03
N GLY A 61 11.05 9.91 -0.66
CA GLY A 61 9.74 9.39 -1.08
C GLY A 61 9.85 8.22 -2.06
N ALA A 62 10.84 8.25 -2.97
CA ALA A 62 11.11 7.12 -3.85
C ALA A 62 11.61 5.89 -3.06
N LEU A 63 12.52 6.07 -2.10
CA LEU A 63 13.00 4.97 -1.26
C LEU A 63 11.88 4.38 -0.40
N ASP A 64 11.03 5.22 0.17
CA ASP A 64 9.88 4.78 0.98
C ASP A 64 8.89 3.97 0.13
N ALA A 65 8.58 4.46 -1.08
CA ALA A 65 7.71 3.76 -2.01
C ALA A 65 8.30 2.42 -2.50
N LEU A 66 9.60 2.37 -2.75
CA LEU A 66 10.29 1.15 -3.14
C LEU A 66 10.38 0.15 -1.99
N ALA A 67 10.59 0.60 -0.75
CA ALA A 67 10.56 -0.26 0.43
C ALA A 67 9.17 -0.85 0.69
N ALA A 68 8.11 -0.08 0.40
CA ALA A 68 6.72 -0.55 0.47
C ALA A 68 6.32 -1.46 -0.70
N SER A 69 7.04 -1.38 -1.83
CA SER A 69 6.77 -2.18 -3.02
C SER A 69 7.20 -3.63 -2.79
N VAL A 70 6.24 -4.56 -2.82
CA VAL A 70 6.51 -6.01 -2.76
C VAL A 70 6.25 -6.61 -4.16
N PRO A 71 7.29 -6.97 -4.91
CA PRO A 71 7.13 -7.65 -6.20
C PRO A 71 6.45 -9.01 -6.01
N GLY A 72 5.40 -9.30 -6.78
CA GLY A 72 4.76 -10.62 -6.83
C GLY A 72 3.23 -10.60 -6.90
N ARG A 73 2.61 -11.78 -6.74
CA ARG A 73 1.15 -12.06 -6.87
C ARG A 73 0.22 -11.04 -6.19
N ARG A 74 0.70 -10.37 -5.13
CA ARG A 74 -0.03 -9.32 -4.38
C ARG A 74 -0.29 -8.06 -5.22
N ALA A 75 0.66 -7.64 -6.05
CA ALA A 75 0.51 -6.50 -6.94
C ALA A 75 -0.37 -6.83 -8.16
N ALA A 76 -0.33 -8.08 -8.63
CA ALA A 76 -1.10 -8.53 -9.80
C ALA A 76 -2.59 -8.78 -9.49
N SER A 77 -2.93 -9.14 -8.25
CA SER A 77 -4.32 -9.39 -7.85
C SER A 77 -5.09 -8.12 -7.46
N GLY A 78 -4.39 -7.01 -7.20
CA GLY A 78 -4.99 -5.78 -6.66
C GLY A 78 -5.59 -5.94 -5.25
N LYS A 79 -5.38 -7.09 -4.61
CA LYS A 79 -5.97 -7.42 -3.30
C LYS A 79 -5.06 -6.94 -2.18
N SER A 80 -5.66 -6.40 -1.13
CA SER A 80 -4.92 -6.06 0.09
C SER A 80 -4.33 -7.32 0.75
N ALA A 81 -3.31 -7.15 1.59
CA ALA A 81 -2.73 -8.26 2.34
C ALA A 81 -3.77 -8.99 3.21
N GLU A 82 -4.75 -8.25 3.74
CA GLU A 82 -5.86 -8.80 4.52
C GLU A 82 -6.79 -9.65 3.67
N GLN A 83 -7.12 -9.21 2.45
CA GLN A 83 -7.98 -9.97 1.52
C GLN A 83 -7.35 -11.30 1.11
N ILE A 84 -6.05 -11.32 0.85
CA ILE A 84 -5.34 -12.57 0.52
C ILE A 84 -5.37 -13.53 1.73
N ARG A 85 -5.10 -13.03 2.93
CA ARG A 85 -5.17 -13.85 4.16
C ARG A 85 -6.58 -14.38 4.43
N LEU A 86 -7.61 -13.56 4.17
CA LEU A 86 -9.00 -13.97 4.29
C LEU A 86 -9.33 -15.09 3.30
N GLU A 87 -8.89 -14.98 2.05
CA GLU A 87 -9.10 -16.01 1.02
C GLU A 87 -8.38 -17.32 1.36
N GLU A 88 -7.12 -17.23 1.81
CA GLU A 88 -6.34 -18.39 2.26
C GLU A 88 -7.01 -19.07 3.46
N THR A 89 -7.48 -18.28 4.44
CA THR A 89 -8.17 -18.80 5.63
C THR A 89 -9.52 -19.42 5.26
N ALA A 90 -10.27 -18.80 4.36
CA ALA A 90 -11.56 -19.32 3.90
C ALA A 90 -11.40 -20.65 3.15
N ALA A 91 -10.37 -20.77 2.31
CA ALA A 91 -10.04 -22.01 1.62
C ALA A 91 -9.65 -23.12 2.61
N GLU A 92 -8.88 -22.79 3.64
CA GLU A 92 -8.50 -23.76 4.68
C GLU A 92 -9.70 -24.19 5.53
N ILE A 93 -10.58 -23.26 5.91
CA ILE A 93 -11.83 -23.59 6.62
C ILE A 93 -12.68 -24.57 5.80
N GLU A 94 -12.81 -24.35 4.50
CA GLU A 94 -13.60 -25.23 3.64
C GLU A 94 -13.01 -26.63 3.56
N ARG A 95 -11.70 -26.75 3.40
CA ARG A 95 -10.99 -28.03 3.46
C ARG A 95 -11.19 -28.74 4.80
N LEU A 96 -11.07 -28.02 5.92
CA LEU A 96 -11.26 -28.56 7.26
C LEU A 96 -12.71 -29.02 7.46
N ARG A 97 -13.70 -28.25 7.00
CA ARG A 97 -15.12 -28.64 7.04
C ARG A 97 -15.39 -29.93 6.29
N ALA A 98 -14.84 -30.08 5.07
CA ALA A 98 -14.98 -31.32 4.30
C ALA A 98 -14.38 -32.53 5.04
N THR A 99 -13.22 -32.34 5.68
CA THR A 99 -12.55 -33.39 6.46
C THR A 99 -13.35 -33.80 7.69
N VAL A 100 -13.91 -32.82 8.42
CA VAL A 100 -14.76 -33.05 9.59
C VAL A 100 -16.04 -33.78 9.19
N LEU A 101 -16.70 -33.36 8.11
CA LEU A 101 -17.92 -34.01 7.63
C LEU A 101 -17.66 -35.48 7.25
N SER A 102 -16.58 -35.74 6.52
CA SER A 102 -16.16 -37.10 6.16
C SER A 102 -15.86 -37.95 7.40
N SER A 103 -15.16 -37.39 8.38
CA SER A 103 -14.83 -38.08 9.63
C SER A 103 -16.09 -38.40 10.45
N ALA A 104 -17.03 -37.47 10.54
CA ALA A 104 -18.31 -37.67 11.24
C ALA A 104 -19.17 -38.74 10.57
N ALA A 105 -19.25 -38.74 9.23
CA ALA A 105 -19.96 -39.78 8.48
C ALA A 105 -19.37 -41.17 8.74
N ASN A 106 -18.05 -41.29 8.79
CA ASN A 106 -17.36 -42.55 9.08
C ASN A 106 -17.55 -43.03 10.53
N GLN A 107 -17.64 -42.11 11.49
CA GLN A 107 -17.92 -42.47 12.89
C GLN A 107 -19.37 -42.94 13.07
N LEU A 108 -20.33 -42.28 12.41
CA LEU A 108 -21.74 -42.69 12.46
C LEU A 108 -21.99 -44.03 11.75
N SER A 109 -21.27 -44.33 10.66
CA SER A 109 -21.36 -45.63 10.00
C SER A 109 -20.71 -46.75 10.83
N GLY A 110 -19.63 -46.46 11.57
CA GLY A 110 -18.98 -47.40 12.47
C GLY A 110 -19.74 -47.66 13.79
N ALA A 111 -20.65 -46.76 14.17
CA ALA A 111 -21.37 -46.82 15.45
C ALA A 111 -22.77 -47.48 15.37
N TRP A 112 -23.16 -48.10 14.25
CA TRP A 112 -24.49 -48.71 14.14
C TRP A 112 -24.50 -50.24 14.00
N PRO A 113 -24.36 -51.00 15.11
CA PRO A 113 -24.74 -52.40 15.15
C PRO A 113 -26.24 -52.53 15.45
N GLY A 114 -27.06 -52.54 14.40
CA GLY A 114 -28.48 -52.91 14.47
C GLY A 114 -29.44 -51.84 14.97
N GLY A 115 -30.27 -51.30 14.07
CA GLY A 115 -31.45 -50.52 14.44
C GLY A 115 -31.86 -49.54 13.34
N LYS A 116 -33.09 -49.64 12.85
CA LYS A 116 -33.59 -48.79 11.76
C LYS A 116 -33.59 -47.32 12.19
N VAL A 117 -32.99 -46.44 11.39
CA VAL A 117 -33.12 -44.98 11.54
C VAL A 117 -34.46 -44.56 10.94
N GLN A 118 -35.48 -44.31 11.77
CA GLN A 118 -36.62 -43.52 11.33
C GLN A 118 -36.29 -42.05 11.52
N VAL A 119 -36.04 -41.35 10.41
CA VAL A 119 -35.99 -39.88 10.43
C VAL A 119 -37.44 -39.39 10.32
N SER A 120 -38.10 -39.23 11.46
CA SER A 120 -39.39 -38.51 11.51
C SER A 120 -39.14 -37.03 11.21
N GLY A 121 -39.96 -36.49 10.31
CA GLY A 121 -39.74 -35.23 9.61
C GLY A 121 -39.42 -34.03 10.51
N LEU A 122 -38.36 -33.31 10.13
CA LEU A 122 -38.17 -31.93 10.53
C LEU A 122 -38.88 -31.06 9.49
N VAL A 123 -40.09 -30.60 9.82
CA VAL A 123 -40.69 -29.46 9.11
C VAL A 123 -39.83 -28.26 9.44
N VAL A 124 -39.06 -27.79 8.47
CA VAL A 124 -38.42 -26.47 8.54
C VAL A 124 -39.52 -25.48 8.20
N ASP A 125 -40.06 -24.80 9.21
CA ASP A 125 -40.89 -23.62 8.98
C ASP A 125 -39.99 -22.51 8.43
N ASP A 126 -39.88 -22.50 7.10
CA ASP A 126 -39.39 -21.37 6.33
C ASP A 126 -40.49 -20.30 6.32
N THR A 127 -40.60 -19.54 7.41
CA THR A 127 -41.32 -18.27 7.37
C THR A 127 -40.43 -17.22 6.70
N SER A 128 -40.14 -17.47 5.43
CA SER A 128 -39.65 -16.47 4.49
C SER A 128 -40.70 -15.39 4.31
N ARG A 129 -40.24 -14.12 4.38
CA ARG A 129 -40.79 -12.95 3.67
C ARG A 129 -42.24 -12.54 3.94
N ILE A 130 -42.40 -11.22 4.08
CA ILE A 130 -43.59 -10.36 3.89
C ILE A 130 -44.00 -9.65 5.18
N ALA A 131 -43.40 -8.47 5.41
CA ALA A 131 -44.02 -7.19 5.78
C ALA A 131 -42.97 -6.27 6.43
#